data_AF-A0A959YYS9-F1
#
_entry.id   AF-A0A959YYS9-F1
#
_cell.length_a   1.000
_cell.length_b   1.000
_cell.length_c   1.000
_cell.angle_alpha   90.00
_cell.angle_beta   90.00
_cell.angle_gamma   90.00
#
_symmetry.space_group_name_H-M   'P 1'
#
loop_
_entity.id
_entity.type
_entity.pdbx_description
1 polymer ?
#
loop_
_entity_poly.entity_id
_entity_poly.type
_entity_poly.pdbx_seq_one_letter_code
_entity_poly.pdbx_strand_id
1 'polypeptide(L)' 'MRNLLTLAAFLLTFLPLHAQGDYEDLLVLYVDEDYEKCISKAERYTERDQTRRDALPYLFLSMCYFEISKLDEYTSQP' A
#
# COMPACT_ATOMS: atom_id res chain seq x y z
N MET A 1 41.62 12.34 -5.05
CA MET A 1 40.70 11.43 -4.32
C MET A 1 39.68 12.17 -3.45
N ARG A 2 40.05 13.25 -2.72
CA ARG A 2 39.11 14.04 -1.89
C ARG A 2 37.89 14.60 -2.66
N ASN A 3 38.11 15.08 -3.88
CA ASN A 3 37.07 15.69 -4.70
C ASN A 3 36.16 14.67 -5.42
N LEU A 4 36.56 13.39 -5.44
CA LEU A 4 35.79 12.32 -6.05
C LEU A 4 34.63 11.90 -5.13
N LEU A 5 34.88 11.88 -3.82
CA LEU A 5 33.88 11.57 -2.81
C LEU A 5 32.77 12.64 -2.79
N THR A 6 33.15 13.91 -2.92
CA THR A 6 32.20 15.03 -2.95
C THR A 6 31.35 15.03 -4.22
N LEU A 7 31.93 14.65 -5.37
CA LEU A 7 31.20 14.54 -6.63
C LEU A 7 30.18 13.38 -6.59
N ALA A 8 30.57 12.25 -6.00
CA ALA A 8 29.69 11.09 -5.83
C ALA A 8 28.50 11.40 -4.89
N ALA A 9 28.75 12.12 -3.80
CA ALA A 9 27.71 12.58 -2.88
C ALA A 9 26.72 13.56 -3.56
N PHE A 10 27.23 14.44 -4.44
CA PHE A 10 26.39 15.36 -5.22
C PHE A 10 25.55 14.63 -6.29
N LEU A 11 26.01 13.50 -6.81
CA LEU A 11 25.24 12.71 -7.78
C LEU A 11 24.03 12.01 -7.14
N LEU A 12 24.16 11.59 -5.88
CA LEU A 12 23.10 10.91 -5.12
C LEU A 12 21.88 11.80 -4.86
N THR A 13 22.03 13.13 -4.84
CA THR A 13 20.89 14.06 -4.61
C THR A 13 19.95 14.17 -5.80
N PHE A 14 20.34 13.70 -6.99
CA PHE A 14 19.51 13.72 -8.20
C PHE A 14 18.75 12.42 -8.44
N LEU A 15 18.86 11.43 -7.56
CA LEU A 15 18.08 10.20 -7.69
C LEU A 15 16.59 10.52 -7.47
N PRO A 16 15.70 10.17 -8.43
CA PRO A 16 14.28 10.36 -8.23
C PRO A 16 13.80 9.44 -7.10
N LEU A 17 13.48 10.04 -5.96
CA LEU A 17 12.74 9.40 -4.90
C LEU A 17 11.29 9.24 -5.38
N HIS A 18 10.95 8.06 -5.87
CA HIS A 18 9.54 7.72 -6.07
C HIS A 18 8.94 7.50 -4.69
N ALA A 19 8.02 8.39 -4.30
CA ALA A 19 7.07 8.06 -3.25
C ALA A 19 6.29 6.80 -3.65
N GLN A 20 5.80 6.03 -2.67
CA GLN A 20 5.00 4.83 -2.91
C GLN A 20 3.86 5.13 -3.89
N GLY A 21 3.42 4.15 -4.69
CA GLY A 21 2.32 4.37 -5.62
C GLY A 21 1.09 4.97 -4.93
N ASP A 22 0.43 5.92 -5.57
CA ASP A 22 -0.78 6.54 -5.03
C ASP A 22 -1.95 5.55 -5.27
N TYR A 23 -2.19 4.68 -4.29
CA TYR A 23 -3.28 3.68 -4.26
C TYR A 23 -4.65 4.33 -3.96
N GLU A 24 -4.98 5.40 -4.68
CA GLU A 24 -6.20 6.20 -4.48
C GLU A 24 -7.47 5.37 -4.73
N ASP A 25 -7.37 4.38 -5.60
CA ASP A 25 -8.45 3.43 -5.85
C ASP A 25 -8.78 2.54 -4.65
N LEU A 26 -7.79 2.15 -3.84
CA LEU A 26 -8.03 1.46 -2.57
C LEU A 26 -8.66 2.40 -1.55
N LEU A 27 -8.21 3.66 -1.52
CA LEU A 27 -8.77 4.67 -0.62
C LEU A 27 -10.26 4.92 -0.90
N VAL A 28 -10.64 5.10 -2.17
CA VAL A 28 -12.04 5.29 -2.57
C VAL A 28 -12.89 4.12 -2.11
N LEU A 29 -12.47 2.87 -2.38
CA LEU A 29 -13.21 1.68 -1.95
C LEU A 29 -13.34 1.58 -0.43
N TYR A 30 -12.28 1.93 0.30
CA TYR A 30 -12.30 1.93 1.76
C TYR A 30 -13.23 3.00 2.34
N VAL A 31 -13.23 4.21 1.78
CA VAL A 31 -14.11 5.32 2.20
C VAL A 31 -15.57 5.05 1.87
N ASP A 32 -15.83 4.38 0.75
CA ASP A 32 -17.17 3.93 0.35
C ASP A 32 -17.64 2.69 1.14
N GLU A 33 -16.84 2.21 2.10
CA GLU A 33 -17.09 1.01 2.93
C GLU A 33 -17.25 -0.29 2.11
N ASP A 34 -16.79 -0.30 0.85
CA ASP A 34 -16.78 -1.46 -0.04
C ASP A 34 -15.55 -2.35 0.25
N TYR A 35 -15.50 -2.86 1.48
CA TYR A 35 -14.32 -3.55 2.02
C TYR A 35 -13.97 -4.83 1.26
N GLU A 36 -14.96 -5.59 0.78
CA GLU A 36 -14.70 -6.81 0.01
C GLU A 36 -13.99 -6.51 -1.32
N LYS A 37 -14.44 -5.48 -2.05
CA LYS A 37 -13.75 -5.06 -3.28
C LYS A 37 -12.39 -4.44 -2.97
N CYS A 38 -12.27 -3.69 -1.89
CA CYS A 38 -10.99 -3.14 -1.44
C CYS A 38 -9.98 -4.27 -1.16
N ILE A 39 -10.40 -5.33 -0.45
CA ILE A 39 -9.57 -6.52 -0.19
C ILE A 39 -9.16 -7.18 -1.49
N SER A 40 -10.11 -7.53 -2.36
CA SER A 40 -9.81 -8.21 -3.63
C SER A 40 -8.81 -7.42 -4.49
N LYS A 41 -8.91 -6.09 -4.48
CA LYS A 41 -8.01 -5.22 -5.24
C LYS A 41 -6.65 -5.07 -4.58
N ALA A 42 -6.60 -4.91 -3.25
CA ALA A 42 -5.38 -4.82 -2.49
C ALA A 42 -4.56 -6.13 -2.58
N GLU A 43 -5.20 -7.31 -2.52
CA GLU A 43 -4.54 -8.61 -2.71
C GLU A 43 -3.81 -8.69 -4.06
N ARG A 44 -4.47 -8.28 -5.15
CA ARG A 44 -3.84 -8.25 -6.47
C ARG A 44 -2.59 -7.37 -6.51
N TYR A 45 -2.58 -6.24 -5.78
CA TYR A 45 -1.39 -5.41 -5.65
C TYR A 45 -0.29 -6.09 -4.82
N THR A 46 -0.64 -6.86 -3.78
CA THR A 46 0.34 -7.61 -3.00
C THR A 46 0.94 -8.81 -3.76
N GLU A 47 0.25 -9.33 -4.77
CA GLU A 47 0.73 -10.47 -5.56
C GLU A 47 1.57 -10.05 -6.79
N ARG A 48 1.24 -8.91 -7.38
CA ARG A 48 1.90 -8.40 -8.60
C ARG A 48 3.35 -8.00 -8.32
N ASP A 49 4.26 -8.42 -9.20
CA ASP A 49 5.71 -8.23 -9.02
C ASP A 49 6.16 -6.79 -8.76
N GLN A 50 5.47 -5.83 -9.38
CA GLN A 50 5.80 -4.40 -9.29
C GLN A 50 5.37 -3.75 -7.97
N THR A 51 4.34 -4.29 -7.32
CA THR A 51 3.65 -3.67 -6.17
C THR A 51 3.68 -4.54 -4.92
N ARG A 52 4.12 -5.80 -5.02
CA ARG A 52 4.26 -6.75 -3.91
C ARG A 52 5.13 -6.26 -2.75
N ARG A 53 6.00 -5.28 -2.98
CA ARG A 53 6.88 -4.72 -1.95
C ARG A 53 6.35 -3.39 -1.38
N ASP A 54 5.23 -2.90 -1.89
CA ASP A 54 4.66 -1.65 -1.44
C ASP A 54 3.87 -1.89 -0.17
N ALA A 55 4.05 -1.02 0.84
CA ALA A 55 3.44 -1.21 2.15
C ALA A 55 1.93 -0.94 2.15
N LEU A 56 1.47 0.00 1.32
CA LEU A 56 0.07 0.48 1.33
C LEU A 56 -0.97 -0.61 1.05
N PRO A 57 -0.82 -1.49 0.04
CA PRO A 57 -1.78 -2.57 -0.17
C PRO A 57 -1.97 -3.48 1.05
N TYR A 58 -0.90 -3.84 1.76
CA TYR A 58 -0.98 -4.64 2.99
C TYR A 58 -1.67 -3.89 4.14
N LEU A 59 -1.47 -2.58 4.23
CA LEU A 59 -2.17 -1.74 5.20
C LEU A 59 -3.68 -1.72 4.91
N PHE A 60 -4.07 -1.51 3.65
CA PHE A 60 -5.47 -1.56 3.25
C PHE A 60 -6.12 -2.91 3.53
N LEU A 61 -5.44 -4.03 3.27
CA LEU A 61 -5.92 -5.35 3.67
C LEU A 61 -6.19 -5.41 5.17
N SER A 62 -5.22 -4.99 5.99
CA SER A 62 -5.34 -5.02 7.44
C SER A 62 -6.52 -4.18 7.95
N MET A 63 -6.70 -2.98 7.39
CA MET A 63 -7.82 -2.10 7.74
C MET A 63 -9.17 -2.67 7.33
N CYS A 64 -9.29 -3.21 6.11
CA CYS A 64 -10.55 -3.79 5.63
C CYS A 64 -10.95 -5.02 6.41
N TYR A 65 -10.01 -5.95 6.66
CA TYR A 65 -10.28 -7.12 7.50
C TYR A 65 -10.68 -6.72 8.92
N PHE A 66 -10.08 -5.67 9.48
CA PHE A 66 -10.46 -5.15 10.78
C PHE A 66 -11.89 -4.56 10.79
N GLU A 67 -12.29 -3.80 9.77
CA GLU A 67 -13.67 -3.28 9.70
C GLU A 67 -14.69 -4.41 9.52
N ILE A 68 -14.43 -5.36 8.62
CA ILE A 68 -15.28 -6.55 8.44
C ILE A 68 -15.43 -7.33 9.74
N SER A 69 -14.37 -7.44 10.56
CA SER A 69 -14.43 -8.14 11.85
C SER A 69 -15.38 -7.51 12.87
N LYS A 70 -15.83 -6.27 12.64
CA LYS A 70 -16.81 -5.58 13.50
C LYS A 70 -18.24 -5.72 12.99
N LEU A 71 -18.44 -6.15 11.75
CA LEU A 71 -19.76 -6.28 11.15
C LEU A 71 -20.52 -7.46 11.79
N ASP A 72 -21.79 -7.23 12.12
CA ASP A 72 -22.65 -8.23 12.78
C ASP A 72 -22.73 -9.53 11.97
N GLU A 73 -22.75 -9.44 10.63
CA GLU A 73 -22.79 -10.58 9.71
C GLU A 73 -21.66 -11.59 9.92
N TYR A 74 -20.48 -11.13 10.37
CA TYR A 74 -19.31 -12.00 10.58
C TYR A 74 -19.01 -12.27 12.05
N THR A 75 -19.63 -11.55 12.98
CA THR A 75 -19.47 -11.75 14.43
C THR A 75 -20.58 -12.60 15.04
N SER A 76 -21.73 -12.71 14.37
CA SER A 76 -22.85 -13.55 14.80
C SER A 76 -22.71 -14.99 14.30
N GLN A 77 -21.79 -15.75 14.91
CA GLN A 77 -21.88 -17.21 14.90
C GLN A 77 -22.97 -17.67 15.88
N PRO A 78 -23.78 -18.71 15.56
CA PRO A 78 -24.76 -19.27 16.50
C PRO A 78 -24.12 -19.84 17.78
#